data_AF-A0AAV2I4B1-F1
#
_entry.id   AF-A0AAV2I4B1-F1
#
_cell.length_a   1.000
_cell.length_b   1.000
_cell.length_c   1.000
_cell.angle_alpha   90.00
_cell.angle_beta   90.00
_cell.angle_gamma   90.00
#
_symmetry.space_group_name_H-M   'P 1'
#
loop_
_entity.id
_entity.type
_entity.pdbx_description
1 polymer ?
#
loop_
_entity_poly.entity_id
_entity_poly.type
_entity_poly.pdbx_seq_one_letter_code
_entity_poly.pdbx_strand_id
1 'polypeptide(L)'
;MLDMCEDRVSCSVKASPETFTQDPCEGTSKYLEVHYKCRPNEYERQTVCEGDAIHISCNKGDGIAVYSAMFGRTPNGTDQCPANKHGYIDCQAAETVSEVRTQCHGKRNCAIQANESIFGDPCPMGTHKYLTVSYACGKC
;
A
#
# COMPACT_ATOMS: atom_id res chain seq x y z
N MET A 1 1.55 -24.18 11.34
CA MET A 1 1.54 -23.96 9.87
C MET A 1 2.02 -22.56 9.51
N LEU A 2 1.55 -21.54 10.23
CA LEU A 2 2.10 -20.17 10.17
C LEU A 2 3.64 -20.18 10.30
N ASP A 3 4.19 -20.89 11.27
CA ASP A 3 5.66 -20.95 11.49
C ASP A 3 6.49 -21.50 10.31
N MET A 4 5.85 -22.20 9.36
CA MET A 4 6.55 -22.80 8.20
C MET A 4 6.70 -21.84 7.03
N CYS A 5 5.78 -20.89 6.87
CA CYS A 5 5.65 -20.06 5.67
C CYS A 5 5.54 -18.55 5.96
N GLU A 6 5.19 -18.15 7.18
CA GLU A 6 5.10 -16.74 7.56
C GLU A 6 6.47 -16.06 7.36
N ASP A 7 6.45 -14.85 6.79
CA ASP A 7 7.63 -14.03 6.50
C ASP A 7 8.72 -14.71 5.65
N ARG A 8 8.38 -15.80 4.95
CA ARG A 8 9.30 -16.48 4.03
C ARG A 8 9.00 -16.13 2.57
N VAL A 9 10.06 -15.91 1.82
CA VAL A 9 9.99 -15.75 0.34
C VAL A 9 9.62 -17.05 -0.38
N SER A 10 9.80 -18.19 0.27
CA SER A 10 9.44 -19.52 -0.22
C SER A 10 9.37 -20.49 0.95
N CYS A 11 8.44 -21.44 0.88
CA CYS A 11 8.30 -22.53 1.84
C CYS A 11 7.80 -23.80 1.16
N SER A 12 7.91 -24.94 1.83
CA SER A 12 7.36 -26.21 1.38
C SER A 12 6.64 -26.91 2.53
N VAL A 13 5.40 -27.31 2.30
CA VAL A 13 4.55 -27.97 3.31
C VAL A 13 4.16 -29.34 2.78
N LYS A 14 4.51 -30.40 3.52
CA LYS A 14 4.10 -31.77 3.19
C LYS A 14 2.67 -31.99 3.68
N ALA A 15 1.78 -32.40 2.78
CA ALA A 15 0.41 -32.76 3.16
C ALA A 15 0.37 -34.15 3.84
N SER A 16 0.83 -34.24 5.10
CA SER A 16 0.85 -35.50 5.86
C SER A 16 0.29 -35.35 7.28
N PRO A 17 -0.29 -36.41 7.87
CA PRO A 17 -0.76 -36.40 9.27
C PRO A 17 0.33 -35.99 10.27
N GLU A 18 1.59 -36.33 9.99
CA GLU A 18 2.77 -35.93 10.78
C GLU A 18 2.91 -34.40 10.86
N THR A 19 2.59 -33.69 9.76
CA THR A 19 2.71 -32.24 9.65
C THR A 19 1.57 -31.51 10.35
N PHE A 20 0.40 -32.16 10.48
CA PHE A 20 -0.81 -31.60 11.11
C PHE A 20 -1.16 -32.28 12.43
N THR A 21 -0.20 -32.97 13.03
CA THR A 21 -0.27 -33.66 14.34
C THR A 21 -1.29 -34.79 14.48
N GLN A 22 -2.40 -34.81 13.73
CA GLN A 22 -3.41 -35.85 13.80
C GLN A 22 -4.12 -36.05 12.47
N ASP A 23 -4.56 -37.29 12.19
CA ASP A 23 -5.52 -37.55 11.12
C ASP A 23 -6.92 -37.11 11.57
N PRO A 24 -7.51 -36.05 10.98
CA PRO A 24 -8.83 -35.56 11.37
C PRO A 24 -9.97 -36.52 11.00
N CYS A 25 -9.73 -37.44 10.07
CA CYS A 25 -10.71 -38.43 9.62
C CYS A 25 -10.00 -39.64 9.00
N GLU A 26 -9.86 -40.70 9.78
CA GLU A 26 -9.24 -41.95 9.34
C GLU A 26 -9.95 -42.55 8.13
N GLY A 27 -9.16 -43.17 7.23
CA GLY A 27 -9.67 -43.83 6.02
C GLY A 27 -10.13 -42.87 4.91
N THR A 28 -10.15 -41.56 5.15
CA THR A 28 -10.53 -40.56 4.15
C THR A 28 -9.29 -39.95 3.50
N SER A 29 -9.29 -39.85 2.17
CA SER A 29 -8.25 -39.10 1.44
C SER A 29 -8.39 -37.61 1.72
N LYS A 30 -7.28 -36.96 2.07
CA LYS A 30 -7.23 -35.55 2.48
C LYS A 30 -6.36 -34.74 1.52
N TYR A 31 -6.58 -33.43 1.48
CA TYR A 31 -5.78 -32.48 0.72
C TYR A 31 -5.46 -31.26 1.59
N LEU A 32 -4.40 -30.53 1.21
CA LEU A 32 -4.02 -29.26 1.84
C LEU A 32 -4.40 -28.12 0.91
N GLU A 33 -5.21 -27.20 1.41
CA GLU A 33 -5.52 -25.93 0.75
C GLU A 33 -4.87 -24.79 1.54
N VAL A 34 -4.17 -23.88 0.85
CA VAL A 34 -3.44 -22.76 1.47
C VAL A 34 -3.85 -21.47 0.79
N HIS A 35 -4.23 -20.49 1.60
CA HIS A 35 -4.49 -19.11 1.18
C HIS A 35 -3.37 -18.23 1.75
N TYR A 36 -2.64 -17.53 0.90
CA TYR A 36 -1.53 -16.67 1.30
C TYR A 36 -1.57 -15.31 0.59
N LYS A 37 -0.85 -14.34 1.15
CA LYS A 37 -0.60 -13.05 0.52
C LYS A 37 0.86 -12.69 0.68
N CYS A 38 1.47 -12.18 -0.38
CA CYS A 38 2.80 -11.59 -0.28
C CYS A 38 2.69 -10.18 0.32
N ARG A 39 3.55 -9.89 1.28
CA ARG A 39 3.76 -8.55 1.83
C ARG A 39 5.22 -8.16 1.58
N PRO A 40 5.51 -6.98 1.02
CA PRO A 40 6.88 -6.53 0.86
C PRO A 40 7.47 -6.22 2.24
N ASN A 41 8.74 -6.57 2.39
CA ASN A 41 9.49 -6.36 3.63
C ASN A 41 9.73 -4.86 3.90
N GLU A 42 9.85 -4.07 2.84
CA GLU A 42 10.07 -2.63 2.93
C GLU A 42 9.03 -1.86 2.13
N TYR A 43 8.60 -0.74 2.71
CA TYR A 43 7.72 0.23 2.08
C TYR A 43 8.45 1.54 1.96
N GLU A 44 8.37 2.14 0.77
CA GLU A 44 8.75 3.51 0.57
C GLU A 44 7.55 4.41 0.78
N ARG A 45 7.79 5.58 1.40
CA ARG A 45 6.78 6.62 1.56
C ARG A 45 7.31 7.90 0.93
N GLN A 46 6.56 8.43 -0.01
CA GLN A 46 6.87 9.70 -0.66
C GLN A 46 5.71 10.67 -0.46
N THR A 47 6.05 11.94 -0.21
CA THR A 47 5.08 13.02 0.00
C THR A 47 5.43 14.20 -0.90
N VAL A 48 4.42 14.79 -1.54
CA VAL A 48 4.53 16.01 -2.34
C VAL A 48 3.40 16.96 -1.96
N CYS A 49 3.64 18.26 -2.03
CA CYS A 49 2.63 19.26 -1.66
C CYS A 49 1.63 19.47 -2.79
N GLU A 50 0.49 20.06 -2.48
CA GLU A 50 -0.50 20.44 -3.48
C GLU A 50 0.10 21.32 -4.59
N GLY A 51 -0.16 20.94 -5.84
CA GLY A 51 0.42 21.55 -7.04
C GLY A 51 1.64 20.81 -7.60
N ASP A 52 2.35 20.03 -6.78
CA ASP A 52 3.50 19.24 -7.21
C ASP A 52 3.08 17.88 -7.79
N ALA A 53 4.01 17.21 -8.47
CA ALA A 53 3.82 15.85 -8.97
C ALA A 53 4.68 14.84 -8.20
N ILE A 54 4.06 13.74 -7.77
CA ILE A 54 4.80 12.60 -7.24
C ILE A 54 5.39 11.81 -8.41
N HIS A 55 6.64 11.37 -8.28
CA HIS A 55 7.33 10.55 -9.28
C HIS A 55 7.86 9.28 -8.63
N ILE A 56 7.23 8.15 -8.97
CA ILE A 56 7.60 6.83 -8.46
C ILE A 56 8.23 6.03 -9.60
N SER A 57 9.37 5.40 -9.36
CA SER A 57 10.08 4.60 -10.35
C SER A 57 10.71 3.36 -9.71
N CYS A 58 10.45 2.20 -10.30
CA CYS A 58 11.02 0.92 -9.91
C CYS A 58 12.10 0.44 -10.89
N ASN A 59 12.92 -0.50 -10.42
CA ASN A 59 13.93 -1.17 -11.24
C ASN A 59 13.31 -1.94 -12.41
N LYS A 60 14.13 -2.27 -13.42
CA LYS A 60 13.67 -3.05 -14.57
C LYS A 60 13.22 -4.44 -14.12
N GLY A 61 11.96 -4.76 -14.40
CA GLY A 61 11.35 -6.05 -14.06
C GLY A 61 10.42 -5.99 -12.84
N ASP A 62 10.41 -4.89 -12.10
CA ASP A 62 9.52 -4.68 -10.96
C ASP A 62 8.36 -3.73 -11.33
N GLY A 63 7.22 -3.95 -10.67
CA GLY A 63 6.04 -3.08 -10.72
C GLY A 63 5.83 -2.36 -9.38
N ILE A 64 5.17 -1.21 -9.44
CA ILE A 64 4.76 -0.44 -8.26
C ILE A 64 3.55 -1.13 -7.62
N ALA A 65 3.68 -1.52 -6.36
CA ALA A 65 2.59 -1.98 -5.52
C ALA A 65 2.16 -0.87 -4.56
N VAL A 66 1.02 -0.22 -4.85
CA VAL A 66 0.44 0.84 -4.00
C VAL A 66 -0.34 0.25 -2.82
N TYR A 67 0.09 0.57 -1.60
CA TYR A 67 -0.53 0.08 -0.37
C TYR A 67 -1.55 1.06 0.19
N SER A 68 -1.13 2.30 0.34
CA SER A 68 -1.98 3.39 0.81
C SER A 68 -1.59 4.68 0.12
N ALA A 69 -2.55 5.59 0.05
CA ALA A 69 -2.37 6.94 -0.42
C ALA A 69 -3.33 7.86 0.35
N MET A 70 -2.92 9.10 0.55
CA MET A 70 -3.73 10.12 1.20
C MET A 70 -3.50 11.46 0.51
N PHE A 71 -4.58 12.09 0.04
CA PHE A 71 -4.57 13.47 -0.42
C PHE A 71 -5.43 14.29 0.54
N GLY A 72 -4.82 15.27 1.18
CA GLY A 72 -5.47 16.01 2.26
C GLY A 72 -4.46 16.67 3.20
N ARG A 73 -4.83 16.82 4.46
CA ARG A 73 -3.97 17.38 5.51
C ARG A 73 -4.26 16.73 6.85
N THR A 74 -3.19 16.43 7.58
CA THR A 74 -3.25 16.07 9.01
C THR A 74 -2.87 17.28 9.88
N PRO A 75 -3.20 17.27 11.19
CA PRO A 75 -2.98 18.43 12.06
C PRO A 75 -1.53 18.90 12.14
N ASN A 76 -0.57 17.97 12.08
CA ASN A 76 0.86 18.27 12.18
C ASN A 76 1.51 18.57 10.83
N GLY A 77 0.82 18.32 9.72
CA GLY A 77 1.42 18.37 8.38
C GLY A 77 2.58 17.38 8.22
N THR A 78 3.51 17.71 7.33
CA THR A 78 4.76 16.97 7.13
C THR A 78 5.95 17.92 7.06
N ASP A 79 7.17 17.39 7.15
CA ASP A 79 8.38 18.21 7.01
C ASP A 79 8.46 18.91 5.63
N GLN A 80 7.95 18.23 4.59
CA GLN A 80 7.88 18.78 3.23
C GLN A 80 6.75 19.80 3.06
N CYS A 81 5.61 19.56 3.72
CA CYS A 81 4.39 20.37 3.61
C CYS A 81 3.94 20.80 5.01
N PRO A 82 4.62 21.79 5.62
CA PRO A 82 4.44 22.12 7.02
C PRO A 82 3.02 22.58 7.36
N ALA A 83 2.65 22.39 8.63
CA ALA A 83 1.43 22.94 9.20
C ALA A 83 1.39 24.47 9.07
N ASN A 84 0.31 25.02 8.53
CA ASN A 84 0.00 26.43 8.75
C ASN A 84 -0.43 26.62 10.20
N LYS A 85 -0.22 27.80 10.78
CA LYS A 85 -0.55 28.14 12.19
C LYS A 85 -2.07 28.09 12.54
N HIS A 86 -2.90 27.54 11.66
CA HIS A 86 -4.36 27.57 11.78
C HIS A 86 -4.89 26.20 12.19
N GLY A 87 -5.28 26.09 13.47
CA GLY A 87 -6.24 25.11 13.97
C GLY A 87 -5.90 23.62 13.81
N TYR A 88 -6.75 22.79 14.39
CA TYR A 88 -6.74 21.35 14.15
C TYR A 88 -7.46 21.07 12.83
N ILE A 89 -6.73 20.67 11.78
CA ILE A 89 -7.28 20.30 10.48
C ILE A 89 -6.91 18.84 10.20
N ASP A 90 -7.91 17.98 10.05
CA ASP A 90 -7.76 16.59 9.62
C ASP A 90 -8.82 16.30 8.54
N CYS A 91 -8.37 16.19 7.30
CA CYS A 91 -9.23 16.00 6.14
C CYS A 91 -8.51 15.20 5.06
N GLN A 92 -9.19 14.25 4.43
CA GLN A 92 -8.60 13.31 3.48
C GLN A 92 -9.62 12.90 2.43
N ALA A 93 -9.22 12.90 1.16
CA ALA A 93 -10.07 12.48 0.05
C ALA A 93 -10.24 10.95 0.02
N ALA A 94 -11.48 10.47 0.05
CA ALA A 94 -11.82 9.05 0.19
C ALA A 94 -11.28 8.19 -0.97
N GLU A 95 -11.32 8.72 -2.20
CA GLU A 95 -10.96 7.97 -3.41
C GLU A 95 -9.46 8.00 -3.73
N THR A 96 -8.63 8.65 -2.88
CA THR A 96 -7.19 8.81 -3.16
C THR A 96 -6.50 7.49 -3.46
N VAL A 97 -6.75 6.45 -2.66
CA VAL A 97 -6.10 5.14 -2.83
C VAL A 97 -6.49 4.48 -4.14
N SER A 98 -7.78 4.57 -4.50
CA SER A 98 -8.32 3.98 -5.72
C SER A 98 -7.72 4.66 -6.95
N GLU A 99 -7.64 5.99 -6.92
CA GLU A 99 -7.11 6.79 -8.01
C GLU A 99 -5.60 6.55 -8.22
N VAL A 100 -4.82 6.57 -7.14
CA VAL A 100 -3.37 6.27 -7.20
C VAL A 100 -3.13 4.82 -7.66
N ARG A 101 -3.96 3.86 -7.22
CA ARG A 101 -3.86 2.47 -7.70
C ARG A 101 -4.14 2.38 -9.20
N THR A 102 -5.21 3.01 -9.66
CA THR A 102 -5.60 3.02 -11.08
C THR A 102 -4.48 3.59 -11.95
N GLN A 103 -3.81 4.64 -11.47
CA GLN A 103 -2.76 5.30 -12.23
C GLN A 103 -1.37 4.67 -12.09
N CYS A 104 -1.00 4.09 -10.95
CA CYS A 104 0.37 3.60 -10.71
C CYS A 104 0.52 2.09 -10.56
N HIS A 105 -0.50 1.37 -10.07
CA HIS A 105 -0.33 -0.01 -9.65
C HIS A 105 0.08 -0.91 -10.84
N GLY A 106 1.11 -1.73 -10.64
CA GLY A 106 1.68 -2.61 -11.66
C GLY A 106 2.54 -1.91 -12.73
N LYS A 107 2.60 -0.57 -12.76
CA LYS A 107 3.49 0.15 -13.68
C LYS A 107 4.91 0.21 -13.11
N ARG A 108 5.91 0.33 -13.99
CA ARG A 108 7.30 0.54 -13.58
C ARG A 108 7.59 1.97 -13.16
N ASN A 109 7.01 2.94 -13.86
CA ASN A 109 7.12 4.36 -13.53
C ASN A 109 5.72 4.95 -13.49
N CYS A 110 5.50 5.86 -12.55
CA CYS A 110 4.25 6.57 -12.40
C CYS A 110 4.52 8.03 -12.02
N ALA A 111 3.71 8.94 -12.58
CA ALA A 111 3.68 10.33 -12.18
C ALA A 111 2.23 10.77 -11.98
N ILE A 112 1.92 11.36 -10.82
CA ILE A 112 0.57 11.87 -10.51
C ILE A 112 0.69 13.25 -9.90
N GLN A 113 -0.14 14.20 -10.35
CA GLN A 113 -0.22 15.52 -9.74
C GLN A 113 -1.04 15.49 -8.45
N ALA A 114 -0.56 16.15 -7.40
CA ALA A 114 -1.28 16.36 -6.15
C ALA A 114 -2.25 17.54 -6.31
N ASN A 115 -3.42 17.29 -6.89
CA ASN A 115 -4.42 18.34 -7.11
C ASN A 115 -5.85 17.86 -6.88
N GLU A 116 -6.73 18.84 -6.63
CA GLU A 116 -8.15 18.62 -6.36
C GLU A 116 -8.92 18.08 -7.57
N SER A 117 -8.45 18.32 -8.80
CA SER A 117 -9.12 17.80 -10.00
C SER A 117 -9.03 16.28 -10.14
N ILE A 118 -7.98 15.67 -9.57
CA ILE A 118 -7.77 14.23 -9.61
C ILE A 118 -8.43 13.56 -8.40
N PHE A 119 -8.26 14.13 -7.20
CA PHE A 119 -8.65 13.46 -5.95
C PHE A 119 -9.94 14.01 -5.32
N GLY A 120 -10.40 15.19 -5.75
CA GLY A 120 -11.42 15.99 -5.05
C GLY A 120 -10.85 16.76 -3.86
N ASP A 121 -11.67 17.64 -3.27
CA ASP A 121 -11.33 18.38 -2.04
C ASP A 121 -12.42 18.26 -0.97
N PRO A 122 -12.19 17.46 0.09
CA PRO A 122 -13.06 17.41 1.27
C PRO A 122 -12.63 18.39 2.37
N CYS A 123 -11.54 19.14 2.18
CA CYS A 123 -10.98 20.02 3.20
C CYS A 123 -11.68 21.38 3.25
N PRO A 124 -11.63 22.08 4.39
CA PRO A 124 -12.08 23.47 4.47
C PRO A 124 -11.33 24.37 3.49
N MET A 125 -12.03 25.37 2.94
CA MET A 125 -11.47 26.34 2.01
C MET A 125 -10.17 26.97 2.53
N GLY A 126 -9.15 27.04 1.69
CA GLY A 126 -7.83 27.59 2.04
C GLY A 126 -6.88 26.60 2.74
N THR A 127 -7.25 25.32 2.83
CA THR A 127 -6.36 24.27 3.35
C THR A 127 -5.40 23.81 2.25
N HIS A 128 -4.09 24.02 2.47
CA HIS A 128 -3.04 23.50 1.59
C HIS A 128 -2.88 22.00 1.78
N LYS A 129 -3.19 21.18 0.79
CA LYS A 129 -3.13 19.72 0.93
C LYS A 129 -1.76 19.18 0.54
N TYR A 130 -1.57 17.88 0.73
CA TYR A 130 -0.43 17.15 0.21
C TYR A 130 -0.85 15.72 -0.13
N LEU A 131 -0.14 15.12 -1.08
CA LEU A 131 -0.29 13.73 -1.46
C LEU A 131 0.83 12.93 -0.82
N THR A 132 0.47 11.95 0.00
CA THR A 132 1.40 10.93 0.52
C THR A 132 1.03 9.58 -0.07
N VAL A 133 2.00 8.89 -0.66
CA VAL A 133 1.83 7.53 -1.20
C VAL A 133 2.81 6.59 -0.50
N SER A 134 2.29 5.48 0.01
CA SER A 134 3.10 4.37 0.51
C SER A 134 3.05 3.22 -0.50
N TYR A 135 4.21 2.87 -1.06
CA TYR A 135 4.34 1.88 -2.11
C TYR A 135 5.51 0.94 -1.85
N ALA A 136 5.61 -0.14 -2.63
CA ALA A 136 6.82 -0.93 -2.73
C ALA A 136 7.07 -1.28 -4.19
N CYS A 137 8.33 -1.47 -4.56
CA CYS A 137 8.72 -2.07 -5.83
C CYS A 137 8.90 -3.57 -5.64
N GLY A 138 8.23 -4.37 -6.47
CA GLY A 138 8.36 -5.82 -6.42
C GLY A 138 8.00 -6.48 -7.73
N LYS A 139 8.41 -7.73 -7.87
CA LYS A 139 8.00 -8.56 -9.01
C LYS A 139 6.52 -8.87 -8.89
N CYS A 140 5.77 -8.59 -9.97
CA CYS A 140 4.40 -9.05 -10.13
C CYS A 140 4.38 -10.54 -10.51
#